data_AF-A0A5R2N4Y3-F1
#
_entry.id   AF-A0A5R2N4Y3-F1
#
_cell.length_a   1.000
_cell.length_b   1.000
_cell.length_c   1.000
_cell.angle_alpha   90.00
_cell.angle_beta   90.00
_cell.angle_gamma   90.00
#
_symmetry.space_group_name_H-M   'P 1'
#
loop_
_entity.id
_entity.type
_entity.pdbx_description
1 polymer ?
#
loop_
_entity_poly.entity_id
_entity_poly.type
_entity_poly.pdbx_seq_one_letter_code
_entity_poly.pdbx_strand_id
1 'polypeptide(L)'
;MADPIRNYQTSAVPGVRADIDQGLRAYMIKVYNLMGLGLLITGLAAIGTIMLATTTDPASAVATLPSGEMLTSCGYAIFGSPLRW
;
A
#
# COMPACT_ATOMS: atom_id res chain seq x y z
N MET A 1 -58.16 19.71 15.05
CA MET A 1 -56.95 20.54 15.12
C MET A 1 -55.79 19.60 14.85
N ALA A 2 -55.23 19.61 13.64
CA ALA A 2 -54.13 18.73 13.26
C ALA A 2 -52.82 19.50 13.45
N ASP A 3 -51.94 19.02 14.33
CA ASP A 3 -50.65 19.64 14.58
C ASP A 3 -49.79 19.59 13.31
N PRO A 4 -49.24 20.72 12.85
CA PRO A 4 -48.24 20.71 11.80
C PRO A 4 -46.95 20.15 12.41
N ILE A 5 -46.75 18.84 12.33
CA ILE A 5 -45.41 18.23 12.43
C ILE A 5 -44.64 18.64 11.17
N ARG A 6 -44.32 19.94 11.12
CA ARG A 6 -43.45 20.56 10.15
C ARG A 6 -42.10 19.91 10.32
N ASN A 7 -41.85 18.97 9.43
CA ASN A 7 -40.56 18.72 8.81
C ASN A 7 -39.38 19.30 9.60
N TYR A 8 -39.09 18.70 10.75
CA TYR A 8 -37.79 18.83 11.41
C TYR A 8 -36.76 18.01 10.63
N GLN A 9 -36.91 17.90 9.30
CA GLN A 9 -35.76 17.80 8.43
C GLN A 9 -35.09 19.15 8.50
N THR A 10 -34.28 19.30 9.54
CA THR A 10 -33.07 20.10 9.59
C THR A 10 -32.82 20.78 8.26
N SER A 11 -33.27 22.02 8.14
CA SER A 11 -32.70 22.93 7.16
C SER A 11 -31.28 23.19 7.62
N ALA A 12 -30.40 22.20 7.43
CA ALA A 12 -28.98 22.34 7.64
C ALA A 12 -28.56 23.51 6.75
N VAL A 13 -28.13 24.57 7.41
CA VAL A 13 -27.64 25.82 6.83
C VAL A 13 -26.74 25.47 5.64
N PRO A 14 -26.90 26.10 4.46
CA PRO A 14 -26.16 25.74 3.25
C PRO A 14 -24.64 25.61 3.44
N GLY A 15 -24.04 26.42 4.32
CA GLY A 15 -22.62 26.33 4.68
C GLY A 15 -22.26 25.02 5.41
N VAL A 16 -23.11 24.54 6.32
CA VAL A 16 -22.84 23.31 7.10
C VAL A 16 -22.81 22.07 6.21
N ARG A 17 -23.66 22.00 5.17
CA ARG A 17 -23.63 20.88 4.22
C ARG A 17 -22.36 20.89 3.36
N ALA A 18 -21.95 22.07 2.90
CA ALA A 18 -20.72 22.24 2.13
C ALA A 18 -19.47 21.89 2.95
N ASP A 19 -19.44 22.21 4.24
CA ASP A 19 -18.34 21.88 5.14
C ASP A 19 -18.23 20.36 5.40
N ILE A 20 -19.37 19.67 5.54
CA ILE A 20 -19.42 18.21 5.72
C ILE A 20 -18.88 17.48 4.48
N ASP A 21 -19.29 17.90 3.28
CA ASP A 21 -18.85 17.28 2.02
C ASP A 21 -17.34 17.48 1.79
N GLN A 22 -16.80 18.63 2.18
CA GLN A 22 -15.36 18.90 2.14
C GLN A 22 -14.59 18.04 3.16
N GLY A 23 -15.13 17.86 4.37
CA GLY A 23 -14.54 16.99 5.39
C GLY A 23 -14.45 15.53 4.93
N LEU A 24 -15.51 15.01 4.31
CA LEU A 24 -15.52 13.65 3.75
C LEU A 24 -14.49 13.49 2.63
N ARG A 25 -14.39 14.47 1.72
CA ARG A 25 -13.40 14.44 0.63
C ARG A 25 -11.96 14.50 1.17
N ALA A 26 -11.70 15.37 2.14
CA ALA A 26 -10.40 15.48 2.78
C ALA A 26 -10.01 14.17 3.49
N TYR A 27 -10.97 13.53 4.16
CA TYR A 27 -10.75 12.23 4.80
C TYR A 27 -10.38 11.14 3.79
N MET A 28 -11.14 11.02 2.69
CA MET A 28 -10.84 10.04 1.63
C MET A 28 -9.46 10.26 1.02
N ILE A 29 -9.09 11.50 0.70
CA ILE A 29 -7.75 11.82 0.18
C ILE A 29 -6.65 11.40 1.17
N LYS A 30 -6.85 11.63 2.47
CA LYS A 30 -5.89 11.20 3.50
C LYS A 30 -5.72 9.68 3.53
N VAL A 31 -6.83 8.93 3.45
CA VAL A 31 -6.81 7.46 3.41
C VAL A 31 -6.08 6.97 2.16
N TYR A 32 -6.37 7.53 0.98
CA TYR A 32 -5.69 7.15 -0.26
C TYR A 32 -4.20 7.47 -0.25
N ASN A 33 -3.82 8.62 0.30
CA ASN A 33 -2.41 8.98 0.47
C ASN A 33 -1.70 7.99 1.41
N LEU A 34 -2.34 7.57 2.51
CA LEU A 34 -1.79 6.57 3.42
C LEU A 34 -1.64 5.21 2.76
N MET A 35 -2.66 4.77 2.00
CA MET A 35 -2.60 3.52 1.22
C MET A 35 -1.47 3.58 0.19
N GLY A 36 -1.37 4.68 -0.56
CA GLY A 36 -0.31 4.90 -1.55
C GLY A 36 1.07 4.91 -0.90
N LEU A 37 1.23 5.55 0.26
CA LEU A 37 2.47 5.55 1.02
C LEU A 37 2.84 4.12 1.49
N GLY A 38 1.86 3.34 1.95
CA GLY A 38 2.08 1.94 2.32
C GLY A 38 2.58 1.08 1.16
N LEU A 39 1.99 1.25 -0.03
CA LEU A 39 2.45 0.59 -1.25
C LEU A 39 3.84 1.07 -1.65
N LEU A 40 4.14 2.36 -1.53
CA LEU A 40 5.47 2.90 -1.82
C LEU A 40 6.54 2.31 -0.90
N ILE A 41 6.30 2.24 0.41
CA ILE A 41 7.21 1.62 1.37
C ILE A 41 7.43 0.14 1.03
N THR A 42 6.35 -0.58 0.69
CA THR A 42 6.43 -1.99 0.30
C THR A 42 7.24 -2.17 -0.98
N GLY A 43 7.05 -1.31 -1.97
CA GLY A 43 7.83 -1.32 -3.22
C GLY A 43 9.32 -1.07 -2.97
N LEU A 44 9.67 -0.12 -2.09
CA LEU A 44 11.07 0.14 -1.72
C LEU A 44 11.70 -1.05 -1.01
N ALA A 45 10.97 -1.68 -0.07
CA ALA A 45 11.44 -2.88 0.61
C ALA A 45 11.66 -4.04 -0.37
N ALA A 46 10.75 -4.23 -1.34
CA ALA A 46 10.90 -5.23 -2.39
C ALA A 46 12.15 -4.97 -3.24
N ILE A 47 12.38 -3.73 -3.68
CA ILE A 47 13.59 -3.35 -4.43
C ILE A 47 14.85 -3.66 -3.61
N GLY A 48 14.91 -3.25 -2.33
CA GLY A 48 16.05 -3.53 -1.47
C GLY A 48 16.31 -5.03 -1.29
N THR A 49 15.24 -5.81 -1.17
CA THR A 49 15.33 -7.28 -1.07
C THR A 49 15.89 -7.89 -2.35
N ILE A 50 15.44 -7.46 -3.53
CA ILE A 50 15.95 -7.95 -4.82
C ILE A 50 17.42 -7.57 -5.00
N MET A 51 17.79 -6.32 -4.70
CA MET A 51 19.18 -5.85 -4.79
C MET A 51 20.14 -6.65 -3.90
N LEU A 52 19.65 -7.20 -2.79
CA LEU A 52 20.44 -8.09 -1.92
C LEU A 52 20.39 -9.56 -2.37
N ALA A 53 19.24 -10.02 -2.87
CA ALA A 53 19.00 -11.40 -3.22
C ALA A 53 19.61 -11.80 -4.58
N THR A 54 19.75 -10.87 -5.52
CA THR A 54 20.23 -11.14 -6.87
C THR A 54 21.57 -10.47 -7.13
N THR A 55 22.36 -11.04 -8.03
CA THR A 55 23.68 -10.51 -8.41
C THR A 55 23.94 -10.74 -9.89
N THR A 56 24.77 -9.89 -10.50
CA THR A 56 25.24 -10.07 -11.88
C THR A 56 26.66 -10.63 -11.96
N ASP A 57 27.33 -10.75 -10.81
CA ASP A 57 28.71 -11.21 -10.73
C ASP A 57 28.75 -12.73 -10.48
N PRO A 58 29.40 -13.51 -11.37
CA PRO A 58 29.46 -14.97 -11.21
C PRO A 58 30.28 -15.44 -10.01
N ALA A 59 31.13 -14.59 -9.43
CA ALA A 59 31.95 -14.93 -8.27
C ALA A 59 31.17 -14.86 -6.93
N SER A 60 30.10 -14.07 -6.87
CA SER A 60 29.26 -13.88 -5.66
C SER A 60 27.96 -14.69 -5.70
N ALA A 61 27.68 -15.36 -6.82
CA ALA A 61 26.49 -16.16 -7.01
C ALA A 61 26.63 -17.54 -6.36
N VAL A 62 25.62 -17.93 -5.58
CA VAL A 62 25.53 -19.23 -4.90
C VAL A 62 24.60 -20.19 -5.65
N ALA A 63 23.62 -19.66 -6.38
CA ALA A 63 22.72 -20.46 -7.20
C ALA A 63 22.26 -19.67 -8.42
N THR A 64 21.95 -20.37 -9.51
CA THR A 64 21.36 -19.77 -10.71
C THR A 64 19.99 -20.40 -10.94
N LEU A 65 18.98 -19.55 -11.08
CA LEU A 65 17.62 -19.99 -11.34
C LEU A 65 17.49 -20.45 -12.82
N PRO A 66 16.53 -21.32 -13.18
CA PRO A 66 16.33 -21.75 -14.57
C PRO A 66 16.04 -20.59 -15.56
N SER A 67 15.62 -19.44 -15.05
CA SER A 67 15.44 -18.19 -15.80
C SER A 67 16.76 -17.47 -16.15
N GLY A 68 17.91 -17.97 -15.67
CA GLY A 68 19.22 -17.36 -15.85
C GLY A 68 19.59 -16.30 -14.81
N GLU A 69 18.72 -16.03 -13.83
CA GLU A 69 18.97 -15.06 -12.76
C GLU A 69 19.88 -15.66 -11.68
N MET A 70 20.90 -14.92 -11.27
CA MET A 70 21.91 -15.39 -10.32
C MET A 70 21.58 -14.87 -8.93
N LEU A 71 21.53 -15.78 -7.95
CA LEU A 71 21.17 -15.49 -6.57
C LEU A 71 22.41 -15.46 -5.68
N THR A 72 22.42 -14.50 -4.76
CA THR A 72 23.37 -14.45 -3.65
C THR A 72 23.04 -15.53 -2.61
N SER A 73 23.89 -15.69 -1.59
CA SER A 73 23.60 -16.56 -0.44
C SER A 73 22.27 -16.21 0.25
N CYS A 74 21.95 -14.91 0.34
CA CYS A 74 20.68 -14.41 0.89
C CYS A 74 19.50 -14.80 -0.02
N GLY A 75 19.62 -14.61 -1.34
CA GLY A 75 18.59 -15.03 -2.29
C GLY A 75 18.37 -16.54 -2.27
N TYR A 76 19.44 -17.34 -2.21
CA TYR A 76 19.35 -18.79 -2.07
C TYR A 76 18.67 -19.21 -0.76
N ALA A 77 18.94 -18.52 0.36
CA ALA A 77 18.27 -18.80 1.62
C ALA A 77 16.75 -18.58 1.53
N ILE A 78 16.29 -17.57 0.79
CA ILE A 78 14.87 -17.26 0.64
C ILE A 78 14.19 -18.22 -0.36
N PHE A 79 14.81 -18.47 -1.51
CA PHE A 79 14.16 -19.17 -2.63
C PHE A 79 14.56 -20.64 -2.80
N GLY A 80 15.76 -21.01 -2.34
CA GLY A 80 16.37 -22.33 -2.51
C GLY A 80 16.42 -23.18 -1.24
N SER A 81 16.18 -22.61 -0.06
CA SER A 81 16.28 -23.34 1.20
C SER A 81 14.92 -23.88 1.70
N PRO A 82 14.92 -24.82 2.65
CA PRO A 82 13.73 -25.27 3.36
C PRO A 82 12.87 -24.19 4.02
N LEU A 83 13.34 -22.95 4.13
CA LEU A 83 12.60 -21.84 4.69
C LEU A 83 11.48 -21.32 3.77
N ARG A 84 11.37 -21.85 2.54
CA ARG A 84 10.34 -21.47 1.58
C ARG A 84 8.97 -22.14 1.81
N TRP A 85 8.83 -23.00 2.84
CA TRP A 85 7.59 -23.71 3.18
C TRP A 85 7.15 -23.52 4.63
#